data_AF-A0A094GFN1-F1
#
_entry.id   AF-A0A094GFN1-F1
#
_cell.length_a   1.000
_cell.length_b   1.000
_cell.length_c   1.000
_cell.angle_alpha   90.00
_cell.angle_beta   90.00
_cell.angle_gamma   90.00
#
_symmetry.space_group_name_H-M   'P 1'
#
loop_
_entity.id
_entity.type
_entity.pdbx_description
1 polymer ?
#
loop_
_entity_poly.entity_id
_entity_poly.type
_entity_poly.pdbx_seq_one_letter_code
_entity_poly.pdbx_strand_id
1 'polypeptide(L)'
;MFRSLVAALAVLSCQLSPTRAAAAIAEQKDFSITNTNVSAVWNQTEWSLTTVDYVPAQYQSRMSLSNGYVGASLAAAGPFFEYDMNQTNPDGDEPANVWPLFSRRLSFSTISGFYNVQQNGSGTNYPWLEQYGYESFIAGIPHATGIIFTFGDASLDSTADPSEISNFESSLTFKTGVASWAYKWSPAGVSTTFQVSFKAIFSRVTPNLVAVEAQITPSGDVNGKVTDVLDGRSAVRSYLADKKLDEKSTTILTSVHPDNLPNVTAYLVSTAEFDDKYTNKKSRVEASAPI
;
A
#
# COMPACT_ATOMS: atom_id res chain seq x y z
N MET A 1 -74.89 37.71 1.70
CA MET A 1 -73.99 37.31 2.81
C MET A 1 -73.66 35.84 2.60
N PHE A 2 -72.38 35.48 2.72
CA PHE A 2 -71.79 34.14 2.46
C PHE A 2 -71.79 33.65 1.00
N ARG A 3 -70.69 33.96 0.30
CA ARG A 3 -70.18 33.13 -0.81
C ARG A 3 -69.38 31.99 -0.18
N SER A 4 -69.82 30.76 -0.36
CA SER A 4 -69.05 29.55 -0.02
C SER A 4 -68.59 28.90 -1.32
N LEU A 5 -67.28 28.86 -1.51
CA LEU A 5 -66.62 28.16 -2.62
C LEU A 5 -66.38 26.71 -2.17
N VAL A 6 -66.96 25.74 -2.87
CA VAL A 6 -66.65 24.32 -2.69
C VAL A 6 -65.46 24.00 -3.60
N ALA A 7 -64.27 23.83 -3.02
CA ALA A 7 -63.10 23.34 -3.73
C ALA A 7 -63.09 21.81 -3.68
N ALA A 8 -63.26 21.18 -4.84
CA ALA A 8 -63.02 19.75 -5.02
C ALA A 8 -61.52 19.50 -5.11
N LEU A 9 -60.98 18.72 -4.17
CA LEU A 9 -59.58 18.31 -4.12
C LEU A 9 -59.39 17.13 -5.09
N ALA A 10 -58.77 17.38 -6.25
CA ALA A 10 -58.31 16.33 -7.16
C ALA A 10 -56.91 15.89 -6.74
N VAL A 11 -56.78 14.61 -6.34
CA VAL A 11 -55.49 13.98 -6.03
C VAL A 11 -54.78 13.71 -7.35
N LEU A 12 -53.72 14.46 -7.62
CA LEU A 12 -52.84 14.23 -8.76
C LEU A 12 -51.70 13.30 -8.32
N SER A 13 -51.71 12.07 -8.83
CA SER A 13 -50.64 11.09 -8.67
C SER A 13 -49.37 11.57 -9.36
N CYS A 14 -48.34 11.88 -8.57
CA CYS A 14 -47.00 12.16 -9.10
C CYS A 14 -46.31 10.82 -9.42
N GLN A 15 -46.18 10.49 -10.71
CA GLN A 15 -45.33 9.39 -11.16
C GLN A 15 -43.87 9.85 -11.12
N LEU A 16 -43.15 9.44 -10.08
CA LEU A 16 -41.69 9.50 -10.05
C LEU A 16 -41.15 8.32 -10.88
N SER A 17 -40.60 8.64 -12.04
CA SER A 17 -39.83 7.74 -12.89
C SER A 17 -38.57 7.24 -12.14
N PRO A 18 -38.35 5.92 -12.01
CA PRO A 18 -37.15 5.40 -11.39
C PRO A 18 -36.05 5.28 -12.45
N THR A 19 -35.27 6.34 -12.67
CA THR A 19 -33.91 6.18 -13.19
C THR A 19 -33.00 5.93 -11.98
N ARG A 20 -33.04 4.70 -11.46
CA ARG A 20 -32.00 4.20 -10.56
C ARG A 20 -30.85 3.75 -11.46
N ALA A 21 -29.77 4.52 -11.48
CA ALA A 21 -28.50 4.06 -12.00
C ALA A 21 -28.16 2.76 -11.25
N ALA A 22 -28.15 1.63 -11.95
CA ALA A 22 -27.57 0.41 -11.44
C ALA A 22 -26.07 0.67 -11.34
N ALA A 23 -25.58 0.91 -10.12
CA ALA A 23 -24.16 0.77 -9.84
C ALA A 23 -23.82 -0.68 -10.21
N ALA A 24 -22.93 -0.85 -11.20
CA ALA A 24 -22.38 -2.15 -11.50
C ALA A 24 -21.69 -2.63 -10.21
N ILE A 25 -22.17 -3.73 -9.64
CA ILE A 25 -21.42 -4.46 -8.63
C ILE A 25 -20.17 -4.94 -9.38
N ALA A 26 -19.01 -4.35 -9.11
CA ALA A 26 -17.76 -4.87 -9.61
C ALA A 26 -17.62 -6.28 -9.04
N GLU A 27 -17.70 -7.28 -9.92
CA GLU A 27 -17.50 -8.67 -9.54
C GLU A 27 -16.10 -8.79 -8.93
N GLN A 28 -16.00 -9.41 -7.75
CA GLN A 28 -14.71 -9.65 -7.12
C GLN A 28 -13.86 -10.46 -8.11
N LYS A 29 -12.73 -9.90 -8.54
CA LYS A 29 -11.81 -10.59 -9.43
C LYS A 29 -11.33 -11.86 -8.73
N ASP A 30 -11.77 -13.02 -9.22
CA ASP A 30 -11.42 -14.31 -8.63
C ASP A 30 -9.95 -14.59 -8.88
N PHE A 31 -9.14 -14.67 -7.82
CA PHE A 31 -7.70 -14.94 -7.83
C PHE A 31 -7.34 -16.44 -7.90
N SER A 32 -8.30 -17.33 -8.13
CA SER A 32 -8.01 -18.76 -8.23
C SER A 32 -7.06 -19.06 -9.40
N ILE A 33 -6.06 -19.91 -9.18
CA ILE A 33 -5.14 -20.38 -10.24
C ILE A 33 -5.85 -21.16 -11.35
N THR A 34 -7.10 -21.56 -11.10
CA THR A 34 -7.99 -22.23 -12.04
C THR A 34 -8.85 -21.27 -12.84
N ASN A 35 -8.89 -19.99 -12.45
CA ASN A 35 -9.61 -18.97 -13.17
C ASN A 35 -8.82 -18.56 -14.41
N THR A 36 -9.46 -18.66 -15.57
CA THR A 36 -8.91 -18.16 -16.83
C THR A 36 -8.83 -16.63 -16.89
N ASN A 37 -9.42 -15.92 -15.92
CA ASN A 37 -9.47 -14.45 -15.84
C ASN A 37 -8.40 -13.83 -14.92
N VAL A 38 -7.55 -14.63 -14.27
CA VAL A 38 -6.30 -14.14 -13.66
C VAL A 38 -5.20 -14.41 -14.65
N SER A 39 -4.62 -13.35 -15.18
CA SER A 39 -3.58 -13.43 -16.18
C SER A 39 -2.22 -13.67 -15.51
N ALA A 40 -2.12 -14.76 -14.74
CA ALA A 40 -0.88 -15.21 -14.13
C ALA A 40 -0.10 -16.09 -15.12
N VAL A 41 1.13 -15.70 -15.41
CA VAL A 41 2.00 -16.37 -16.39
C VAL A 41 3.23 -16.92 -15.67
N TRP A 42 3.40 -18.23 -15.70
CA TRP A 42 4.62 -18.90 -15.24
C TRP A 42 5.66 -18.96 -16.36
N ASN A 43 6.88 -18.51 -16.08
CA ASN A 43 8.03 -18.67 -16.98
C ASN A 43 9.00 -19.72 -16.42
N GLN A 44 9.07 -20.87 -17.08
CA GLN A 44 9.93 -21.99 -16.67
C GLN A 44 11.43 -21.70 -16.79
N THR A 45 11.84 -20.84 -17.72
CA THR A 45 13.27 -20.55 -17.96
C THR A 45 13.78 -19.58 -16.90
N GLU A 46 13.00 -18.56 -16.56
CA GLU A 46 13.37 -17.56 -15.56
C GLU A 46 13.02 -17.98 -14.14
N TRP A 47 12.11 -18.96 -13.98
CA TRP A 47 11.44 -19.28 -12.73
C TRP A 47 10.79 -18.02 -12.17
N SER A 48 9.89 -17.44 -12.95
CA SER A 48 9.15 -16.25 -12.55
C SER A 48 7.65 -16.49 -12.66
N LEU A 49 6.91 -15.86 -11.75
CA LEU A 49 5.46 -15.76 -11.80
C LEU A 49 5.12 -14.28 -12.02
N THR A 50 4.45 -14.02 -13.13
CA THR A 50 4.05 -12.68 -13.56
C THR A 50 2.54 -12.56 -13.56
N THR A 51 1.99 -11.40 -13.19
CA THR A 51 0.59 -11.02 -13.43
C THR A 51 0.53 -9.74 -14.24
N VAL A 52 -0.46 -9.63 -15.14
CA VAL A 52 -0.72 -8.40 -15.92
C VAL A 52 -1.99 -7.68 -15.47
N ASP A 53 -2.61 -8.15 -14.40
CA ASP A 53 -3.81 -7.58 -13.83
C ASP A 53 -3.49 -6.63 -12.67
N TYR A 54 -3.72 -5.33 -12.88
CA TYR A 54 -3.62 -4.35 -11.81
C TYR A 54 -4.87 -4.39 -10.93
N VAL A 55 -4.71 -4.83 -9.68
CA VAL A 55 -5.78 -4.90 -8.68
C VAL A 55 -5.25 -4.33 -7.37
N PRO A 56 -5.35 -3.01 -7.14
CA PRO A 56 -4.86 -2.43 -5.89
C PRO A 56 -5.79 -2.74 -4.72
N ALA A 57 -5.28 -2.51 -3.51
CA ALA A 57 -5.99 -2.60 -2.25
C ALA A 57 -6.67 -3.96 -1.97
N GLN A 58 -6.03 -5.05 -2.41
CA GLN A 58 -6.41 -6.42 -2.07
C GLN A 58 -5.17 -7.24 -1.72
N TYR A 59 -5.18 -7.94 -0.59
CA TYR A 59 -3.99 -8.69 -0.16
C TYR A 59 -3.55 -9.79 -1.15
N GLN A 60 -4.44 -10.34 -1.96
CA GLN A 60 -4.12 -11.40 -2.94
C GLN A 60 -3.23 -10.91 -4.09
N SER A 61 -3.28 -9.62 -4.41
CA SER A 61 -2.45 -9.02 -5.47
C SER A 61 -1.13 -8.45 -4.94
N ARG A 62 -0.91 -8.47 -3.63
CA ARG A 62 0.35 -8.03 -3.03
C ARG A 62 1.47 -9.04 -3.25
N MET A 63 2.67 -8.53 -3.45
CA MET A 63 3.87 -9.36 -3.42
C MET A 63 4.48 -9.35 -2.03
N SER A 64 4.82 -10.52 -1.49
CA SER A 64 5.51 -10.63 -0.22
C SER A 64 6.97 -10.99 -0.43
N LEU A 65 7.88 -10.16 0.09
CA LEU A 65 9.31 -10.39 0.07
C LEU A 65 9.86 -10.52 1.49
N SER A 66 10.78 -11.47 1.67
CA SER A 66 11.48 -11.64 2.93
C SER A 66 12.81 -12.37 2.73
N ASN A 67 13.77 -12.09 3.61
CA ASN A 67 15.01 -12.85 3.74
C ASN A 67 15.08 -13.67 5.04
N GLY A 68 13.96 -13.76 5.79
CA GLY A 68 13.87 -14.42 7.09
C GLY A 68 14.24 -13.53 8.29
N TYR A 69 14.92 -12.40 8.07
CA TYR A 69 15.18 -11.39 9.11
C TYR A 69 14.26 -10.18 8.94
N VAL A 70 14.21 -9.56 7.76
CA VAL A 70 13.25 -8.51 7.41
C VAL A 70 12.24 -9.07 6.41
N GLY A 71 11.00 -8.63 6.50
CA GLY A 71 9.99 -8.93 5.50
C GLY A 71 8.98 -7.81 5.34
N ALA A 72 8.39 -7.71 4.16
CA ALA A 72 7.25 -6.86 3.90
C ALA A 72 6.33 -7.47 2.83
N SER A 73 5.03 -7.21 2.96
CA SER A 73 4.10 -7.31 1.84
C SER A 73 3.99 -5.95 1.13
N LEU A 74 4.06 -5.94 -0.18
CA LEU A 74 4.20 -4.77 -1.04
C LEU A 74 2.93 -4.61 -1.89
N ALA A 75 2.48 -3.38 -2.10
CA ALA A 75 1.29 -3.05 -2.87
C ALA A 75 1.30 -3.63 -4.30
N ALA A 76 0.12 -3.75 -4.92
CA ALA A 76 0.04 -4.14 -6.32
C ALA A 76 0.72 -3.11 -7.24
N ALA A 77 0.60 -1.81 -6.92
CA ALA A 77 1.12 -0.71 -7.73
C ALA A 77 2.65 -0.57 -7.70
N GLY A 78 3.34 -1.24 -6.78
CA GLY A 78 4.78 -1.03 -6.57
C GLY A 78 5.21 -1.40 -5.16
N PRO A 79 6.46 -1.07 -4.78
CA PRO A 79 7.01 -1.36 -3.47
C PRO A 79 6.47 -0.42 -2.36
N PHE A 80 5.17 -0.13 -2.39
CA PHE A 80 4.50 0.81 -1.48
C PHE A 80 3.80 0.09 -0.32
N PHE A 81 3.54 0.86 0.74
CA PHE A 81 2.56 0.52 1.76
C PHE A 81 1.15 0.67 1.19
N GLU A 82 0.20 -0.17 1.64
CA GLU A 82 -1.18 -0.19 1.14
C GLU A 82 -2.15 -0.72 2.22
N TYR A 83 -3.37 -0.20 2.24
CA TYR A 83 -4.48 -0.81 2.99
C TYR A 83 -5.33 -1.69 2.07
N ASP A 84 -5.89 -2.79 2.59
CA ASP A 84 -7.01 -3.40 1.88
C ASP A 84 -8.21 -2.46 1.96
N MET A 85 -8.96 -2.39 0.86
CA MET A 85 -10.20 -1.64 0.77
C MET A 85 -11.37 -2.58 0.46
N ASN A 86 -12.58 -2.18 0.83
CA ASN A 86 -13.78 -2.92 0.43
C ASN A 86 -14.12 -2.68 -1.04
N GLN A 87 -13.97 -3.73 -1.86
CA GLN A 87 -14.05 -3.65 -3.31
C GLN A 87 -15.47 -3.84 -3.85
N THR A 88 -16.38 -4.39 -3.03
CA THR A 88 -17.77 -4.65 -3.41
C THR A 88 -18.71 -3.58 -2.88
N ASN A 89 -18.35 -2.92 -1.78
CA ASN A 89 -19.08 -1.79 -1.22
C ASN A 89 -18.08 -0.74 -0.67
N PRO A 90 -17.81 0.34 -1.41
CA PRO A 90 -16.92 1.41 -0.97
C PRO A 90 -17.33 2.08 0.35
N ASP A 91 -18.61 2.05 0.70
CA ASP A 91 -19.14 2.60 1.96
C ASP A 91 -19.27 1.52 3.06
N GLY A 92 -18.80 0.30 2.81
CA GLY A 92 -18.87 -0.84 3.73
C GLY A 92 -17.71 -0.89 4.72
N ASP A 93 -17.76 -1.88 5.61
CA ASP A 93 -16.65 -2.14 6.54
C ASP A 93 -15.39 -2.56 5.77
N GLU A 94 -14.25 -2.06 6.23
CA GLU A 94 -12.96 -2.39 5.64
C GLU A 94 -12.55 -3.83 5.94
N PRO A 95 -11.84 -4.52 5.03
CA PRO A 95 -11.34 -5.86 5.29
C PRO A 95 -10.45 -5.91 6.53
N ALA A 96 -10.81 -6.79 7.47
CA ALA A 96 -10.04 -7.05 8.67
C ALA A 96 -9.16 -8.29 8.53
N ASN A 97 -8.00 -8.29 9.20
CA ASN A 97 -7.29 -9.50 9.56
C ASN A 97 -8.19 -10.41 10.38
N VAL A 98 -7.87 -11.70 10.37
CA VAL A 98 -8.63 -12.68 11.17
C VAL A 98 -8.08 -12.67 12.60
N TRP A 99 -8.64 -13.53 13.45
CA TRP A 99 -8.12 -13.90 14.76
C TRP A 99 -6.56 -13.91 14.78
N PRO A 100 -5.91 -13.41 15.85
CA PRO A 100 -6.50 -13.01 17.13
C PRO A 100 -6.83 -11.51 17.26
N LEU A 101 -6.36 -10.67 16.35
CA LEU A 101 -6.42 -9.21 16.54
C LEU A 101 -7.57 -8.51 15.83
N PHE A 102 -8.14 -9.12 14.79
CA PHE A 102 -9.23 -8.52 13.99
C PHE A 102 -8.95 -7.09 13.51
N SER A 103 -7.67 -6.74 13.35
CA SER A 103 -7.24 -5.39 12.97
C SER A 103 -7.50 -5.13 11.49
N ARG A 104 -7.51 -3.87 11.06
CA ARG A 104 -7.52 -3.55 9.62
C ARG A 104 -6.40 -4.31 8.89
N ARG A 105 -6.72 -4.85 7.70
CA ARG A 105 -5.74 -5.51 6.85
C ARG A 105 -4.93 -4.49 6.07
N LEU A 106 -3.62 -4.68 6.04
CA LEU A 106 -2.65 -3.73 5.52
C LEU A 106 -1.40 -4.45 5.03
N SER A 107 -0.62 -3.75 4.21
CA SER A 107 0.75 -4.13 3.90
C SER A 107 1.60 -3.97 5.16
N PHE A 108 2.24 -5.05 5.57
CA PHE A 108 2.92 -5.13 6.85
C PHE A 108 4.41 -5.38 6.64
N SER A 109 5.25 -4.58 7.29
CA SER A 109 6.69 -4.78 7.37
C SER A 109 7.11 -5.05 8.82
N THR A 110 8.02 -6.00 9.00
CA THR A 110 8.49 -6.44 10.32
C THR A 110 9.93 -6.95 10.26
N ILE A 111 10.49 -7.16 11.45
CA ILE A 111 11.77 -7.80 11.68
C ILE A 111 11.52 -9.03 12.55
N SER A 112 12.18 -10.14 12.24
CA SER A 112 12.12 -11.36 13.04
C SER A 112 12.56 -11.08 14.48
N GLY A 113 11.75 -11.53 15.45
CA GLY A 113 11.98 -11.24 16.86
C GLY A 113 11.40 -9.90 17.35
N PHE A 114 10.79 -9.10 16.48
CA PHE A 114 10.16 -7.83 16.87
C PHE A 114 8.69 -8.05 17.23
N TYR A 115 8.43 -8.18 18.53
CA TYR A 115 7.08 -8.44 19.06
C TYR A 115 6.72 -7.36 20.08
N ASN A 116 5.43 -7.02 20.15
CA ASN A 116 4.88 -6.24 21.24
C ASN A 116 4.54 -7.15 22.42
N VAL A 117 4.18 -6.52 23.54
CA VAL A 117 3.60 -7.21 24.69
C VAL A 117 2.33 -6.45 25.07
N GLN A 118 1.19 -7.13 25.15
CA GLN A 118 -0.09 -6.51 25.51
C GLN A 118 -0.91 -7.43 26.39
N GLN A 119 -1.71 -6.87 27.30
CA GLN A 119 -2.36 -7.67 28.35
C GLN A 119 -3.29 -8.73 27.75
N ASN A 120 -4.13 -8.37 26.78
CA ASN A 120 -5.04 -9.30 26.11
C ASN A 120 -5.04 -9.04 24.59
N GLY A 121 -5.23 -10.07 23.76
CA GLY A 121 -5.63 -9.95 22.36
C GLY A 121 -7.11 -9.54 22.20
N SER A 122 -7.52 -9.20 20.98
CA SER A 122 -8.93 -8.91 20.65
C SER A 122 -9.81 -10.17 20.61
N GLY A 123 -9.20 -11.36 20.61
CA GLY A 123 -9.88 -12.63 20.77
C GLY A 123 -8.91 -13.72 21.21
N THR A 124 -9.44 -14.70 21.94
CA THR A 124 -8.69 -15.85 22.47
C THR A 124 -9.45 -17.15 22.23
N ASN A 125 -8.73 -18.23 21.93
CA ASN A 125 -9.29 -19.59 21.93
C ASN A 125 -9.16 -20.25 23.31
N TYR A 126 -8.43 -19.63 24.22
CA TYR A 126 -8.09 -20.19 25.52
C TYR A 126 -8.26 -19.14 26.62
N PRO A 127 -9.51 -18.76 26.98
CA PRO A 127 -9.77 -17.73 28.00
C PRO A 127 -9.09 -18.01 29.35
N TRP A 128 -8.91 -19.29 29.69
CA TRP A 128 -8.21 -19.68 30.91
C TRP A 128 -6.72 -19.28 30.92
N LEU A 129 -6.09 -19.01 29.76
CA LEU A 129 -4.72 -18.52 29.70
C LEU A 129 -4.59 -17.03 30.06
N GLU A 130 -5.66 -16.24 29.95
CA GLU A 130 -5.65 -14.80 30.28
C GLU A 130 -5.30 -14.56 31.77
N GLN A 131 -5.53 -15.56 32.63
CA GLN A 131 -5.12 -15.49 34.04
C GLN A 131 -3.59 -15.40 34.22
N TYR A 132 -2.80 -15.84 33.25
CA TYR A 132 -1.35 -15.83 33.29
C TYR A 132 -0.75 -14.53 32.71
N GLY A 133 -1.58 -13.59 32.29
CA GLY A 133 -1.16 -12.25 31.92
C GLY A 133 -1.03 -12.04 30.41
N TYR A 134 0.07 -11.40 30.00
CA TYR A 134 0.22 -10.73 28.72
C TYR A 134 0.44 -11.69 27.54
N GLU A 135 -0.09 -11.33 26.38
CA GLU A 135 0.19 -11.93 25.08
C GLU A 135 1.22 -11.12 24.29
N SER A 136 1.77 -11.74 23.25
CA SER A 136 2.79 -11.12 22.40
C SER A 136 2.45 -11.32 20.94
N PHE A 137 2.43 -10.22 20.17
CA PHE A 137 2.12 -10.22 18.75
C PHE A 137 3.23 -9.56 17.96
N ILE A 138 3.44 -10.00 16.72
CA ILE A 138 4.49 -9.42 15.86
C ILE A 138 4.23 -7.92 15.70
N ALA A 139 5.20 -7.10 16.05
CA ALA A 139 5.16 -5.65 15.91
C ALA A 139 5.68 -5.23 14.53
N GLY A 140 5.16 -4.11 14.04
CA GLY A 140 5.52 -3.56 12.74
C GLY A 140 6.66 -2.56 12.83
N ILE A 141 7.37 -2.44 11.72
CA ILE A 141 8.28 -1.32 11.46
C ILE A 141 7.71 -0.46 10.32
N PRO A 142 8.18 0.78 10.16
CA PRO A 142 7.83 1.58 8.99
C PRO A 142 8.18 0.85 7.69
N HIS A 143 7.34 1.01 6.67
CA HIS A 143 7.52 0.37 5.38
C HIS A 143 8.68 1.06 4.64
N ALA A 144 9.76 0.31 4.40
CA ALA A 144 11.06 0.91 4.03
C ALA A 144 11.35 0.97 2.52
N THR A 145 10.36 0.68 1.67
CA THR A 145 10.59 0.47 0.23
C THR A 145 9.92 1.51 -0.66
N GLY A 146 9.29 2.53 -0.08
CA GLY A 146 8.52 3.52 -0.84
C GLY A 146 9.42 4.57 -1.49
N ILE A 147 9.32 4.70 -2.82
CA ILE A 147 9.83 5.85 -3.58
C ILE A 147 8.67 6.43 -4.38
N ILE A 148 8.15 7.57 -3.94
CA ILE A 148 6.95 8.21 -4.49
C ILE A 148 7.35 9.25 -5.53
N PHE A 149 6.68 9.23 -6.68
CA PHE A 149 6.80 10.27 -7.71
C PHE A 149 5.57 11.18 -7.69
N THR A 150 5.78 12.49 -7.66
CA THR A 150 4.69 13.48 -7.65
C THR A 150 4.86 14.48 -8.80
N PHE A 151 3.83 14.69 -9.60
CA PHE A 151 3.80 15.66 -10.70
C PHE A 151 2.50 16.49 -10.62
N GLY A 152 2.62 17.80 -10.37
CA GLY A 152 1.47 18.62 -10.04
C GLY A 152 0.81 18.13 -8.75
N ASP A 153 -0.49 17.85 -8.81
CA ASP A 153 -1.28 17.31 -7.70
C ASP A 153 -1.35 15.77 -7.70
N ALA A 154 -0.83 15.10 -8.74
CA ALA A 154 -0.85 13.65 -8.86
C ALA A 154 0.37 13.01 -8.21
N SER A 155 0.16 11.99 -7.37
CA SER A 155 1.22 11.18 -6.77
C SER A 155 1.06 9.71 -7.13
N LEU A 156 2.16 9.05 -7.47
CA LEU A 156 2.21 7.62 -7.70
C LEU A 156 2.57 6.90 -6.41
N ASP A 157 1.56 6.33 -5.77
CA ASP A 157 1.67 5.45 -4.61
C ASP A 157 0.73 4.24 -4.77
N SER A 158 0.41 3.54 -3.67
CA SER A 158 -0.49 2.39 -3.68
C SER A 158 -1.95 2.71 -4.04
N THR A 159 -2.34 3.98 -4.00
CA THR A 159 -3.71 4.44 -4.27
C THR A 159 -3.93 4.84 -5.73
N ALA A 160 -2.93 4.64 -6.60
CA ALA A 160 -3.02 4.97 -8.02
C ALA A 160 -4.28 4.34 -8.66
N ASP A 161 -5.09 5.20 -9.29
CA ASP A 161 -6.38 4.82 -9.85
C ASP A 161 -6.18 3.79 -10.99
N PRO A 162 -6.91 2.66 -11.00
CA PRO A 162 -6.81 1.67 -12.06
C PRO A 162 -7.03 2.22 -13.47
N SER A 163 -7.79 3.30 -13.64
CA SER A 163 -8.02 3.96 -14.93
C SER A 163 -6.81 4.76 -15.43
N GLU A 164 -5.87 5.10 -14.55
CA GLU A 164 -4.62 5.79 -14.90
C GLU A 164 -3.47 4.83 -15.22
N ILE A 165 -3.65 3.54 -14.93
CA ILE A 165 -2.63 2.50 -15.10
C ILE A 165 -2.96 1.65 -16.33
N SER A 166 -1.97 1.45 -17.20
CA SER A 166 -2.10 0.60 -18.39
C SER A 166 -0.82 -0.19 -18.65
N ASN A 167 -0.93 -1.28 -19.42
CA ASN A 167 0.18 -2.20 -19.70
C ASN A 167 0.88 -2.67 -18.42
N PHE A 168 0.08 -3.01 -17.40
CA PHE A 168 0.60 -3.41 -16.11
C PHE A 168 1.23 -4.79 -16.17
N GLU A 169 2.36 -4.93 -15.50
CA GLU A 169 3.03 -6.18 -15.22
C GLU A 169 3.66 -6.12 -13.83
N SER A 170 3.47 -7.15 -13.02
CA SER A 170 4.28 -7.39 -11.84
C SER A 170 4.76 -8.83 -11.80
N SER A 171 5.99 -9.05 -11.37
CA SER A 171 6.66 -10.35 -11.44
C SER A 171 7.54 -10.61 -10.24
N LEU A 172 7.61 -11.87 -9.81
CA LEU A 172 8.58 -12.36 -8.84
C LEU A 172 9.44 -13.45 -9.47
N THR A 173 10.75 -13.24 -9.52
CA THR A 173 11.71 -14.26 -9.95
C THR A 173 12.20 -15.08 -8.75
N PHE A 174 11.87 -16.37 -8.70
CA PHE A 174 12.25 -17.27 -7.61
C PHE A 174 13.73 -17.67 -7.62
N LYS A 175 14.44 -17.52 -8.74
CA LYS A 175 15.90 -17.71 -8.79
C LYS A 175 16.67 -16.66 -8.02
N THR A 176 16.23 -15.40 -8.11
CA THR A 176 16.97 -14.24 -7.58
C THR A 176 16.28 -13.62 -6.36
N GLY A 177 14.98 -13.87 -6.17
CA GLY A 177 14.17 -13.20 -5.15
C GLY A 177 13.86 -11.73 -5.47
N VAL A 178 13.98 -11.33 -6.74
CA VAL A 178 13.68 -9.96 -7.20
C VAL A 178 12.20 -9.87 -7.55
N ALA A 179 11.50 -8.93 -6.91
CA ALA A 179 10.19 -8.48 -7.39
C ALA A 179 10.37 -7.31 -8.34
N SER A 180 9.53 -7.25 -9.37
CA SER A 180 9.50 -6.15 -10.33
C SER A 180 8.09 -5.72 -10.67
N TRP A 181 7.94 -4.45 -11.00
CA TRP A 181 6.71 -3.85 -11.53
C TRP A 181 7.08 -3.03 -12.75
N ALA A 182 6.23 -3.05 -13.77
CA ALA A 182 6.35 -2.22 -14.95
C ALA A 182 4.95 -1.84 -15.44
N TYR A 183 4.74 -0.56 -15.74
CA TYR A 183 3.47 -0.09 -16.29
C TYR A 183 3.59 1.31 -16.86
N LYS A 184 2.57 1.72 -17.61
CA LYS A 184 2.36 3.10 -18.01
C LYS A 184 1.37 3.77 -17.06
N TRP A 185 1.77 4.87 -16.44
CA TRP A 185 0.93 5.73 -15.62
C TRP A 185 0.56 7.01 -16.36
N SER A 186 -0.73 7.34 -16.41
CA SER A 186 -1.29 8.49 -17.12
C SER A 186 -2.20 9.28 -16.17
N PRO A 187 -1.62 10.02 -15.21
CA PRO A 187 -2.40 10.66 -14.16
C PRO A 187 -3.34 11.75 -14.69
N ALA A 188 -4.55 11.81 -14.12
CA ALA A 188 -5.50 12.86 -14.42
C ALA A 188 -4.90 14.25 -14.06
N GLY A 189 -5.17 15.25 -14.90
CA GLY A 189 -4.70 16.61 -14.69
C GLY A 189 -3.23 16.87 -15.06
N VAL A 190 -2.48 15.84 -15.49
CA VAL A 190 -1.10 15.98 -15.98
C VAL A 190 -1.06 15.74 -17.49
N SER A 191 -0.38 16.61 -18.23
CA SER A 191 -0.35 16.57 -19.71
C SER A 191 0.61 15.52 -20.31
N THR A 192 1.29 14.74 -19.47
CA THR A 192 2.26 13.73 -19.89
C THR A 192 1.90 12.38 -19.26
N THR A 193 2.39 11.32 -19.89
CA THR A 193 2.34 9.97 -19.37
C THR A 193 3.74 9.52 -18.96
N PHE A 194 3.81 8.45 -18.17
CA PHE A 194 5.05 7.96 -17.58
C PHE A 194 5.19 6.47 -17.79
N GLN A 195 6.35 6.03 -18.28
CA GLN A 195 6.76 4.64 -18.15
C GLN A 195 7.43 4.46 -16.81
N VAL A 196 6.88 3.56 -16.00
CA VAL A 196 7.30 3.31 -14.63
C VAL A 196 7.86 1.90 -14.54
N SER A 197 8.97 1.75 -13.84
CA SER A 197 9.39 0.44 -13.36
C SER A 197 9.98 0.51 -11.96
N PHE A 198 9.73 -0.55 -11.20
CA PHE A 198 10.32 -0.76 -9.88
C PHE A 198 10.96 -2.13 -9.83
N LYS A 199 12.03 -2.26 -9.04
CA LYS A 199 12.55 -3.54 -8.58
C LYS A 199 12.82 -3.48 -7.09
N ALA A 200 12.55 -4.57 -6.38
CA ALA A 200 12.82 -4.65 -4.96
C ALA A 200 13.50 -5.98 -4.60
N ILE A 201 14.45 -5.93 -3.67
CA ILE A 201 15.10 -7.10 -3.09
C ILE A 201 15.20 -6.99 -1.57
N PHE A 202 15.10 -8.14 -0.91
CA PHE A 202 15.42 -8.33 0.50
C PHE A 202 16.66 -9.21 0.54
N SER A 203 17.82 -8.62 0.83
CA SER A 203 19.11 -9.30 0.62
C SER A 203 19.27 -10.47 1.57
N ARG A 204 19.56 -11.66 1.02
CA ARG A 204 19.89 -12.85 1.83
C ARG A 204 21.35 -12.86 2.28
N VAL A 205 22.22 -12.12 1.60
CA VAL A 205 23.65 -12.01 1.94
C VAL A 205 23.89 -10.99 3.05
N THR A 206 23.11 -9.90 3.03
CA THR A 206 23.15 -8.84 4.04
C THR A 206 21.74 -8.69 4.61
N PRO A 207 21.36 -9.44 5.66
CA PRO A 207 19.96 -9.56 6.10
C PRO A 207 19.29 -8.23 6.48
N ASN A 208 20.06 -7.23 6.89
CA ASN A 208 19.59 -5.89 7.24
C ASN A 208 19.41 -4.96 6.03
N LEU A 209 19.72 -5.41 4.81
CA LEU A 209 19.64 -4.62 3.59
C LEU A 209 18.38 -4.98 2.79
N VAL A 210 17.55 -3.96 2.58
CA VAL A 210 16.48 -3.93 1.59
C VAL A 210 16.86 -2.87 0.56
N ALA A 211 16.67 -3.17 -0.72
CA ALA A 211 17.00 -2.22 -1.78
C ALA A 211 15.87 -2.13 -2.80
N VAL A 212 15.63 -0.92 -3.28
CA VAL A 212 14.65 -0.60 -4.30
C VAL A 212 15.31 0.22 -5.40
N GLU A 213 15.06 -0.17 -6.64
CA GLU A 213 15.36 0.62 -7.83
C GLU A 213 14.03 1.14 -8.37
N ALA A 214 13.94 2.44 -8.61
CA ALA A 214 12.77 3.10 -9.19
C ALA A 214 13.19 3.88 -10.43
N GLN A 215 12.52 3.63 -11.55
CA GLN A 215 12.74 4.34 -12.80
C GLN A 215 11.41 4.90 -13.30
N ILE A 216 11.41 6.18 -13.66
CA ILE A 216 10.27 6.84 -14.27
C ILE A 216 10.73 7.63 -15.49
N THR A 217 10.06 7.45 -16.62
CA THR A 217 10.39 8.13 -17.89
C THR A 217 9.15 8.85 -18.41
N PRO A 218 9.12 10.19 -18.43
CA PRO A 218 7.98 10.93 -18.95
C PRO A 218 7.96 10.93 -20.49
N SER A 219 6.78 11.03 -21.09
CA SER A 219 6.61 11.18 -22.54
C SER A 219 6.91 12.59 -23.06
N GLY A 220 7.09 13.57 -22.17
CA GLY A 220 7.44 14.96 -22.49
C GLY A 220 7.98 15.69 -21.26
N ASP A 221 8.38 16.96 -21.43
CA ASP A 221 8.97 17.74 -20.35
C ASP A 221 7.96 18.01 -19.22
N VAL A 222 8.38 17.75 -17.98
CA VAL A 222 7.57 17.95 -16.78
C VAL A 222 8.45 18.16 -15.56
N ASN A 223 7.97 18.94 -14.60
CA ASN A 223 8.60 19.07 -13.29
C ASN A 223 7.86 18.21 -12.27
N GLY A 224 8.62 17.50 -11.42
CA GLY A 224 8.08 16.65 -10.38
C GLY A 224 8.95 16.60 -9.14
N LYS A 225 8.51 15.82 -8.16
CA LYS A 225 9.23 15.52 -6.92
C LYS A 225 9.40 14.01 -6.80
N VAL A 226 10.53 13.61 -6.23
CA VAL A 226 10.79 12.24 -5.82
C VAL A 226 10.91 12.25 -4.30
N THR A 227 10.19 11.34 -3.64
CA THR A 227 10.17 11.24 -2.17
C THR A 227 10.56 9.82 -1.76
N ASP A 228 11.72 9.71 -1.10
CA ASP A 228 12.08 8.51 -0.33
C ASP A 228 11.31 8.53 1.00
N VAL A 229 10.57 7.46 1.29
CA VAL A 229 9.67 7.41 2.45
C VAL A 229 9.86 6.14 3.28
N LEU A 230 10.03 6.34 4.58
CA LEU A 230 9.86 5.30 5.61
C LEU A 230 8.44 5.43 6.17
N ASP A 231 7.50 4.66 5.62
CA ASP A 231 6.07 4.84 5.88
C ASP A 231 5.65 4.25 7.24
N GLY A 232 5.41 5.12 8.21
CA GLY A 232 5.05 4.76 9.58
C GLY A 232 3.71 4.03 9.71
N ARG A 233 2.83 4.04 8.71
CA ARG A 233 1.53 3.34 8.76
C ARG A 233 1.68 1.81 8.91
N SER A 234 2.79 1.26 8.44
CA SER A 234 3.13 -0.17 8.63
C SER A 234 3.57 -0.51 10.07
N ALA A 235 3.96 0.49 10.88
CA ALA A 235 4.49 0.30 12.24
C ALA A 235 3.40 0.01 13.28
N VAL A 236 2.45 -0.88 12.97
CA VAL A 236 1.39 -1.26 13.91
C VAL A 236 1.96 -1.99 15.12
N ARG A 237 1.38 -1.73 16.30
CA ARG A 237 1.86 -2.24 17.60
C ARG A 237 3.28 -1.77 17.97
N SER A 238 3.64 -0.61 17.44
CA SER A 238 4.89 0.09 17.72
C SER A 238 4.63 1.58 17.88
N TYR A 239 5.50 2.25 18.62
CA TYR A 239 5.52 3.71 18.76
C TYR A 239 6.74 4.30 18.07
N LEU A 240 6.55 5.49 17.49
CA LEU A 240 7.65 6.31 16.99
C LEU A 240 8.55 6.72 18.16
N ALA A 241 9.84 6.39 18.07
CA ALA A 241 10.86 6.77 19.05
C ALA A 241 11.63 8.02 18.59
N ASP A 242 12.11 8.02 17.34
CA ASP A 242 12.85 9.15 16.76
C ASP A 242 12.65 9.22 15.24
N LYS A 243 12.82 10.41 14.65
CA LYS A 243 12.92 10.59 13.20
C LYS A 243 13.84 11.76 12.87
N LYS A 244 14.70 11.57 11.86
CA LYS A 244 15.72 12.54 11.47
C LYS A 244 15.93 12.55 9.97
N LEU A 245 16.19 13.74 9.45
CA LEU A 245 16.71 13.99 8.12
C LEU A 245 18.17 14.42 8.29
N ASP A 246 19.14 13.69 7.73
CA ASP A 246 20.54 14.13 7.80
C ASP A 246 20.74 15.35 6.91
N GLU A 247 21.18 16.48 7.45
CA GLU A 247 21.40 17.72 6.69
C GLU A 247 22.53 17.60 5.66
N LYS A 248 23.45 16.64 5.84
CA LYS A 248 24.68 16.51 5.04
C LYS A 248 24.65 15.41 3.99
N SER A 249 23.62 14.56 3.99
CA SER A 249 23.49 13.43 3.07
C SER A 249 22.06 13.29 2.56
N THR A 250 21.80 12.31 1.70
CA THR A 250 20.43 11.93 1.28
C THR A 250 19.78 10.96 2.27
N THR A 251 20.37 10.76 3.45
CA THR A 251 19.91 9.77 4.42
C THR A 251 18.75 10.29 5.28
N ILE A 252 17.76 9.44 5.48
CA ILE A 252 16.69 9.58 6.48
C ILE A 252 16.80 8.46 7.50
N LEU A 253 16.40 8.76 8.73
CA LEU A 253 16.35 7.80 9.83
C LEU A 253 15.00 7.89 10.52
N THR A 254 14.46 6.73 10.89
CA THR A 254 13.42 6.65 11.90
C THR A 254 13.71 5.48 12.83
N SER A 255 13.23 5.57 14.05
CA SER A 255 13.23 4.44 14.97
C SER A 255 11.88 4.25 15.61
N VAL A 256 11.57 2.99 15.89
CA VAL A 256 10.34 2.58 16.58
C VAL A 256 10.67 1.59 17.68
N HIS A 257 9.80 1.51 18.68
CA HIS A 257 9.83 0.44 19.68
C HIS A 257 8.46 -0.24 19.77
N PRO A 258 8.39 -1.55 20.07
CA PRO A 258 7.10 -2.23 20.24
C PRO A 258 6.34 -1.67 21.45
N ASP A 259 5.02 -1.87 21.45
CA ASP A 259 4.19 -1.52 22.61
C ASP A 259 4.68 -2.26 23.87
N ASN A 260 4.73 -1.53 24.98
CA ASN A 260 5.18 -2.01 26.30
C ASN A 260 6.61 -2.59 26.34
N LEU A 261 7.44 -2.33 25.33
CA LEU A 261 8.85 -2.71 25.29
C LEU A 261 9.74 -1.53 24.83
N PRO A 262 9.76 -0.39 25.56
CA PRO A 262 10.48 0.81 25.14
C PRO A 262 12.01 0.65 25.10
N ASN A 263 12.55 -0.41 25.69
CA ASN A 263 13.97 -0.76 25.66
C ASN A 263 14.40 -1.57 24.42
N VAL A 264 13.45 -1.95 23.55
CA VAL A 264 13.71 -2.64 22.28
C VAL A 264 13.49 -1.65 21.15
N THR A 265 14.53 -1.29 20.40
CA THR A 265 14.42 -0.28 19.34
C THR A 265 14.84 -0.85 18.00
N ALA A 266 13.99 -0.69 16.99
CA ALA A 266 14.34 -0.88 15.59
C ALA A 266 14.74 0.47 14.99
N TYR A 267 15.92 0.53 14.39
CA TYR A 267 16.38 1.69 13.61
C TYR A 267 16.30 1.36 12.13
N LEU A 268 15.64 2.24 11.38
CA LEU A 268 15.53 2.17 9.94
C LEU A 268 16.27 3.37 9.37
N VAL A 269 17.17 3.08 8.43
CA VAL A 269 17.99 4.09 7.77
C VAL A 269 17.83 3.87 6.28
N SER A 270 17.32 4.87 5.57
CA SER A 270 17.26 4.86 4.11
C SER A 270 18.22 5.90 3.57
N THR A 271 18.94 5.54 2.51
CA THR A 271 19.77 6.47 1.74
C THR A 271 19.43 6.27 0.28
N ALA A 272 19.01 7.36 -0.37
CA ALA A 272 18.64 7.34 -1.78
C ALA A 272 19.75 7.95 -2.64
N GLU A 273 20.01 7.32 -3.78
CA GLU A 273 20.82 7.86 -4.86
C GLU A 273 19.88 8.25 -6.01
N PHE A 274 20.01 9.50 -6.50
CA PHE A 274 19.21 10.03 -7.59
C PHE A 274 20.10 10.47 -8.74
N ASP A 275 19.64 10.30 -9.97
CA ASP A 275 20.35 10.77 -11.17
C ASP A 275 20.48 12.31 -11.17
N ASP A 276 21.74 12.77 -11.15
CA ASP A 276 22.14 14.18 -11.11
C ASP A 276 21.78 14.95 -12.38
N LYS A 277 21.50 14.27 -13.50
CA LYS A 277 21.19 14.93 -14.77
C LYS A 277 19.86 15.68 -14.73
N TYR A 278 18.87 15.13 -14.03
CA TYR A 278 17.50 15.66 -13.99
C TYR A 278 17.00 15.97 -12.59
N THR A 279 17.81 15.73 -11.55
CA THR A 279 17.42 15.94 -10.15
C THR A 279 18.18 17.11 -9.53
N ASN A 280 17.46 18.10 -9.00
CA ASN A 280 18.05 19.14 -8.18
C ASN A 280 18.26 18.67 -6.73
N LYS A 281 19.43 18.10 -6.41
CA LYS A 281 19.73 17.62 -5.04
C LYS A 281 19.65 18.71 -3.96
N LYS A 282 19.75 19.99 -4.33
CA LYS A 282 19.64 21.12 -3.38
C LYS A 282 18.20 21.44 -2.98
N SER A 283 17.19 20.90 -3.67
CA SER A 283 15.78 21.08 -3.30
C SER A 283 15.29 20.10 -2.22
N ARG A 284 16.20 19.33 -1.61
CA ARG A 284 15.88 18.37 -0.57
C ARG A 284 15.32 19.08 0.66
N VAL A 285 14.17 18.59 1.12
CA VAL A 285 13.45 19.05 2.31
C VAL A 285 12.79 17.87 2.99
N GLU A 286 12.42 18.01 4.26
CA GLU A 286 11.54 17.03 4.91
C GLU A 286 10.20 17.01 4.16
N ALA A 287 9.79 15.83 3.71
CA ALA A 287 8.49 15.67 3.09
C ALA A 287 7.42 15.62 4.18
N SER A 288 6.56 16.64 4.22
CA SER A 288 5.25 16.53 4.85
C SER A 288 4.33 15.82 3.86
N ALA A 289 4.45 14.50 3.76
CA ALA A 289 3.57 13.76 2.89
C ALA A 289 2.11 13.91 3.39
N PRO A 290 1.12 14.06 2.48
CA PRO A 290 -0.27 13.84 2.82
C PRO A 290 -0.43 12.32 2.98
N ILE A 291 -0.17 11.79 4.17
CA ILE A 291 -0.24 10.35 4.44
C ILE A 291 -1.54 10.00 5.14
#